data_AF-A0A8E7AX31-F1
#
_entry.id   AF-A0A8E7AX31-F1
#
_cell.length_a   1.000
_cell.length_b   1.000
_cell.length_c   1.000
_cell.angle_alpha   90.00
_cell.angle_beta   90.00
_cell.angle_gamma   90.00
#
_symmetry.space_group_name_H-M   'P 1'
#
loop_
_entity.id
_entity.type
_entity.pdbx_description
1 polymer ?
#
loop_
_entity_poly.entity_id
_entity_poly.type
_entity_poly.pdbx_seq_one_letter_code
_entity_poly.pdbx_strand_id
1 'polypeptide(L)'
;MIPLNLFKNTARSRFEESNILLNKHRYDGAVYLCGYSIEIGFKVKICENFNLPEFPETDAEFKTIKPQIGFDFRTHDLEKLLPSKTA
;
A
#
# COMPACT_ATOMS: atom_id res chain seq x y z
N MET A 1 -2.99 -12.55 -0.57
CA MET A 1 -1.93 -11.76 0.07
C MET A 1 -0.83 -11.54 -0.97
N ILE A 2 -0.13 -10.41 -0.92
CA ILE A 2 0.89 -10.05 -1.92
C ILE A 2 2.30 -10.34 -1.38
N PRO A 3 3.14 -11.08 -2.11
CA PRO A 3 4.51 -11.34 -1.70
C PRO A 3 5.38 -10.08 -1.59
N LEU A 4 6.22 -10.02 -0.56
CA LEU A 4 7.07 -8.84 -0.28
C LEU A 4 8.01 -8.49 -1.43
N ASN A 5 8.55 -9.49 -2.14
CA ASN A 5 9.42 -9.25 -3.28
C ASN A 5 8.69 -8.56 -4.43
N LEU A 6 7.42 -8.89 -4.66
CA LEU A 6 6.61 -8.23 -5.67
C LEU A 6 6.40 -6.75 -5.31
N PHE A 7 6.11 -6.44 -4.04
CA PHE A 7 6.02 -5.06 -3.57
C PHE A 7 7.35 -4.31 -3.65
N LYS A 8 8.48 -4.91 -3.27
CA LYS A 8 9.80 -4.27 -3.39
C LYS A 8 10.10 -3.88 -4.85
N ASN A 9 9.84 -4.79 -5.78
CA ASN A 9 10.03 -4.54 -7.20
C ASN A 9 9.07 -3.46 -7.70
N THR A 10 7.80 -3.53 -7.31
CA THR A 10 6.78 -2.56 -7.71
C THR A 10 7.11 -1.16 -7.19
N ALA A 11 7.45 -1.01 -5.91
CA ALA A 11 7.84 0.28 -5.33
C ALA A 11 9.01 0.91 -6.10
N ARG A 12 10.03 0.11 -6.42
CA ARG A 12 11.19 0.58 -7.19
C ARG A 12 10.79 1.05 -8.59
N SER A 13 10.03 0.25 -9.32
CA SER A 13 9.57 0.63 -10.67
C SER A 13 8.69 1.88 -10.66
N ARG A 14 7.77 2.01 -9.68
CA ARG A 14 6.92 3.21 -9.56
C ARG A 14 7.74 4.47 -9.23
N PHE A 15 8.77 4.34 -8.41
CA PHE A 15 9.68 5.45 -8.13
C PHE A 15 10.47 5.84 -9.38
N GLU A 16 11.00 4.88 -10.14
CA GLU A 16 11.71 5.13 -11.40
C GLU A 16 10.81 5.83 -12.43
N GLU A 17 9.57 5.36 -12.62
CA GLU A 17 8.58 5.98 -13.49
C GLU A 17 8.20 7.40 -13.03
N SER A 18 8.10 7.62 -11.71
CA SER A 18 7.83 8.96 -11.17
C SER A 18 8.91 9.97 -11.57
N ASN A 19 10.19 9.54 -11.57
CA ASN A 19 11.32 10.37 -12.00
C ASN A 19 11.26 10.66 -13.50
N ILE A 20 10.86 9.68 -14.33
CA ILE A 20 10.66 9.89 -15.77
C ILE A 20 9.57 10.96 -16.01
N LEU A 21 8.45 10.88 -15.30
CA LEU A 21 7.34 11.84 -15.42
C LEU A 21 7.75 13.23 -14.94
N LEU A 22 8.50 13.32 -13.85
CA LEU A 22 9.03 14.57 -13.32
C LEU A 22 9.92 15.26 -14.37
N ASN A 23 10.83 14.51 -14.99
CA ASN A 23 11.73 15.00 -16.04
C ASN A 23 11.00 15.40 -17.33
N LYS A 24 9.74 14.94 -17.50
CA LYS A 24 8.85 15.33 -18.62
C LYS A 24 7.83 16.41 -18.23
N HIS A 25 7.99 17.04 -17.06
CA HIS A 25 7.07 18.05 -16.53
C HIS A 25 5.63 17.56 -16.37
N ARG A 26 5.42 16.25 -16.19
CA ARG A 26 4.11 15.62 -15.92
C ARG A 26 3.93 15.47 -14.42
N TYR A 27 3.77 16.62 -13.75
CA TYR A 27 3.83 16.72 -12.29
C TYR A 27 2.77 15.88 -11.57
N ASP A 28 1.51 15.92 -12.03
CA ASP A 28 0.42 15.17 -11.38
C ASP A 28 0.71 13.67 -11.34
N GLY A 29 1.14 13.11 -12.47
CA GLY A 29 1.53 11.71 -12.57
C GLY A 29 2.79 11.39 -11.78
N ALA A 30 3.78 12.30 -11.78
CA ALA A 30 5.01 12.13 -11.00
C ALA A 30 4.71 12.06 -9.50
N VAL A 31 3.90 12.98 -8.98
CA VAL A 31 3.49 13.00 -7.57
C VAL A 31 2.69 11.76 -7.22
N TYR A 32 1.72 11.37 -8.06
CA TYR A 32 0.91 10.16 -7.83
C TYR A 32 1.78 8.89 -7.74
N LEU A 33 2.66 8.66 -8.73
CA LEU A 33 3.51 7.46 -8.74
C LEU A 33 4.54 7.47 -7.61
N CYS A 34 5.10 8.64 -7.27
CA CYS A 34 5.99 8.78 -6.12
C CYS A 34 5.27 8.44 -4.82
N GLY A 35 4.08 9.01 -4.58
CA GLY A 35 3.24 8.68 -3.42
C GLY A 35 2.91 7.20 -3.34
N TYR A 36 2.54 6.58 -4.46
CA TYR A 36 2.26 5.16 -4.52
C TYR A 36 3.50 4.29 -4.21
N SER A 37 4.69 4.70 -4.66
CA SER A 37 5.94 4.00 -4.31
C SER A 37 6.23 4.03 -2.80
N ILE A 38 5.94 5.15 -2.15
CA ILE A 38 6.11 5.32 -0.70
C ILE A 38 5.11 4.45 0.06
N GLU A 39 3.84 4.44 -0.34
CA GLU A 39 2.80 3.59 0.26
C GLU A 39 3.21 2.12 0.24
N ILE A 40 3.64 1.60 -0.91
CA ILE A 40 4.10 0.22 -1.04
C ILE A 40 5.32 -0.03 -0.15
N GLY A 41 6.26 0.92 -0.10
CA GLY A 41 7.43 0.86 0.78
C GLY A 41 7.04 0.71 2.25
N PHE A 42 6.01 1.44 2.70
CA PHE A 42 5.48 1.28 4.06
C PHE A 42 4.82 -0.07 4.29
N LYS A 43 4.04 -0.58 3.33
CA LYS A 43 3.46 -1.93 3.40
C LYS A 43 4.55 -3.00 3.60
N VAL A 44 5.65 -2.91 2.85
CA VAL A 44 6.82 -3.80 3.01
C VAL A 44 7.41 -3.70 4.41
N LYS A 45 7.61 -2.47 4.91
CA LYS A 45 8.18 -2.24 6.25
C LYS A 45 7.32 -2.78 7.37
N ILE A 46 6.00 -2.68 7.25
CA ILE A 46 5.06 -3.31 8.19
C ILE A 46 5.30 -4.82 8.21
N CYS A 47 5.31 -5.47 7.04
CA CYS A 47 5.55 -6.90 6.99
C CYS A 47 6.92 -7.32 7.54
N GLU A 48 8.00 -6.58 7.23
CA GLU A 48 9.33 -6.84 7.78
C GLU A 48 9.33 -6.72 9.32
N ASN A 49 8.67 -5.71 9.89
CA ASN A 49 8.60 -5.52 11.34
C ASN A 49 7.83 -6.62 12.07
N PHE A 50 6.83 -7.22 11.42
CA PHE A 50 6.00 -8.29 11.99
C PHE A 50 6.39 -9.69 11.50
N ASN A 51 7.51 -9.84 10.77
CA ASN A 51 7.95 -11.10 10.16
C ASN A 51 6.88 -11.76 9.27
N LEU A 52 6.09 -10.96 8.56
CA LEU A 52 5.08 -11.44 7.63
C LEU A 52 5.71 -11.65 6.24
N PRO A 53 5.54 -12.82 5.61
CA PRO A 53 6.09 -13.08 4.27
C PRO A 53 5.31 -12.37 3.16
N GLU A 54 4.06 -11.98 3.44
CA GLU A 54 3.13 -11.40 2.49
C GLU A 54 2.28 -10.31 3.17
N PHE A 55 1.85 -9.31 2.41
CA PHE A 55 0.97 -8.25 2.90
C PHE A 55 -0.51 -8.61 2.60
N PRO A 56 -1.44 -8.45 3.56
CA PRO A 56 -2.86 -8.64 3.34
C PRO A 56 -3.48 -7.48 2.55
N GLU A 57 -4.35 -7.77 1.58
CA GLU A 57 -5.05 -6.76 0.77
C GLU A 57 -6.57 -6.84 0.93
N THR A 58 -7.08 -7.83 1.66
CA THR A 58 -8.51 -7.96 1.96
C THR A 58 -8.76 -8.06 3.46
N ASP A 59 -9.94 -7.64 3.91
CA ASP A 59 -10.33 -7.72 5.33
C ASP A 59 -10.23 -9.14 5.89
N ALA A 60 -10.48 -10.16 5.07
CA ALA A 60 -10.34 -11.57 5.46
C ALA A 60 -8.87 -11.92 5.74
N GLU A 61 -7.95 -11.44 4.91
CA GLU A 61 -6.51 -11.63 5.10
C GLU A 61 -6.01 -10.88 6.34
N PHE A 62 -6.49 -9.65 6.58
CA PHE A 62 -6.18 -8.89 7.79
C PHE A 62 -6.66 -9.60 9.07
N LYS A 63 -7.86 -10.18 9.07
CA LYS A 63 -8.36 -10.99 10.19
C LYS A 63 -7.50 -12.23 10.44
N THR A 64 -6.96 -12.83 9.37
CA THR A 64 -6.13 -14.05 9.46
C THR A 64 -4.78 -13.76 10.14
N ILE A 65 -4.18 -12.59 9.89
CA ILE A 65 -2.89 -12.23 10.49
C ILE A 65 -3.01 -11.54 11.86
N LYS A 66 -4.21 -11.10 12.26
CA LYS A 66 -4.48 -10.41 13.54
C LYS A 66 -3.91 -11.14 14.77
N PRO A 67 -4.01 -12.47 14.91
CA PRO A 67 -3.41 -13.20 16.04
C PRO A 67 -1.87 -13.12 16.08
N GLN A 68 -1.21 -12.98 14.92
CA GLN A 68 0.26 -12.95 14.82
C GLN A 68 0.84 -11.56 15.15
N ILE A 69 0.15 -10.50 14.75
CA ILE A 69 0.63 -9.12 14.91
C ILE A 69 0.23 -8.49 16.26
N GLY A 70 -0.75 -9.07 16.98
CA GLY A 70 -1.19 -8.61 18.29
C GLY A 70 -1.83 -7.20 18.34
N PHE A 71 -2.04 -6.56 17.19
CA PHE A 71 -2.59 -5.22 17.05
C PHE A 71 -3.72 -5.21 16.02
N ASP A 72 -4.79 -4.46 16.30
CA ASP A 72 -5.85 -4.21 15.33
C ASP A 72 -5.36 -3.13 14.36
N PHE A 73 -5.19 -3.46 13.08
CA PHE A 73 -5.03 -2.40 12.09
C PHE A 73 -6.27 -1.51 12.21
N ARG A 74 -6.08 -0.24 12.57
CA ARG A 74 -7.14 0.76 12.62
C ARG A 74 -7.47 1.17 11.19
N THR A 75 -7.95 0.21 10.40
CA THR A 75 -8.60 0.50 9.13
C THR A 75 -9.93 1.14 9.47
N HIS A 76 -10.20 2.27 8.85
CA HIS A 76 -11.51 2.86 8.98
C HIS A 76 -12.46 2.06 8.09
N ASP A 77 -13.69 1.87 8.56
CA ASP A 77 -14.76 1.35 7.73
C ASP A 77 -15.04 2.36 6.61
N LEU A 78 -14.64 2.01 5.38
CA LEU A 78 -14.77 2.85 4.19
C LEU A 78 -16.23 3.18 3.89
N GLU A 79 -17.18 2.29 4.22
CA GLU A 79 -18.62 2.56 4.06
C GLU A 79 -19.10 3.60 5.07
N LYS A 80 -18.50 3.63 6.28
CA LYS A 80 -18.77 4.69 7.26
C LYS A 80 -18.12 6.03 6.89
N LEU A 81 -16.94 6.02 6.25
CA LEU A 81 -16.21 7.23 5.85
C LEU A 81 -16.78 7.90 4.60
N LEU A 82 -17.19 7.09 3.62
CA LEU A 82 -17.78 7.53 2.37
C LEU A 82 -19.19 6.96 2.29
N PRO A 83 -20.16 7.50 3.06
CA PRO A 83 -21.54 7.13 2.86
C PRO A 83 -21.83 7.36 1.38
N SER A 84 -22.24 6.29 0.68
CA SER A 84 -22.60 6.38 -0.71
C SER A 84 -23.58 7.53 -0.84
N LYS A 85 -23.20 8.56 -1.62
CA LYS A 85 -24.19 9.55 -2.05
C LYS A 85 -25.15 8.77 -2.92
N THR A 86 -26.24 8.33 -2.31
CA THR A 86 -27.46 7.97 -2.99
C THR A 86 -27.86 9.21 -3.78
N ALA A 87 -27.58 9.16 -5.09
CA ALA A 87 -28.17 10.04 -6.08
C ALA A 87 -29.53 9.49 -6.48
#